data_AF-A0A0D6MIC4-F1
#
_entry.id   AF-A0A0D6MIC4-F1
#
_cell.length_a   1.000
_cell.length_b   1.000
_cell.length_c   1.000
_cell.angle_alpha   90.00
_cell.angle_beta   90.00
_cell.angle_gamma   90.00
#
_symmetry.space_group_name_H-M   'P 1'
#
loop_
_entity.id
_entity.type
_entity.pdbx_description
1 polymer ?
#
loop_
_entity_poly.entity_id
_entity_poly.type
_entity_poly.pdbx_seq_one_letter_code
_entity_poly.pdbx_strand_id
1 'polypeptide(L)'
;MTGPFVLTMLRASALCVPLAGCGADYLASEVTGRDCNTAYLYDGDSFCAPPKGPPPPQPYCTQGFEGVDCWARPDLMPGVARQVAEGPTSLTPDQNRARTGQ
;
A
#
# COMPACT_ATOMS: atom_id res chain seq x y z
N MET A 1 -27.34 37.30 34.89
CA MET A 1 -27.20 37.52 33.43
C MET A 1 -26.42 36.35 32.83
N THR A 2 -27.03 35.17 32.74
CA THR A 2 -26.38 33.93 32.30
C THR A 2 -27.41 33.17 31.48
N GLY A 3 -27.52 33.56 30.21
CA GLY A 3 -28.58 33.13 29.31
C GLY A 3 -28.38 31.73 28.71
N PRO A 4 -29.42 31.18 28.08
CA PRO A 4 -29.41 29.88 27.38
C PRO A 4 -28.40 29.79 26.22
N PHE A 5 -27.82 30.93 25.80
CA PHE A 5 -26.80 31.02 24.76
C PHE A 5 -25.52 30.21 25.07
N VAL A 6 -25.11 30.11 26.34
CA VAL A 6 -23.91 29.33 26.71
C VAL A 6 -24.16 27.82 26.55
N LEU A 7 -25.40 27.37 26.79
CA LEU A 7 -25.79 25.96 26.68
C LEU A 7 -25.94 25.51 25.23
N THR A 8 -26.35 26.40 24.32
CA THR A 8 -26.44 26.11 22.88
C THR A 8 -25.06 26.04 22.22
N MET A 9 -24.11 26.89 22.63
CA MET A 9 -22.72 26.82 22.14
C MET A 9 -22.02 25.52 22.56
N LEU A 10 -22.26 25.05 23.80
CA LEU A 10 -21.62 23.83 24.31
C LEU A 10 -22.12 22.54 23.62
N ARG A 11 -23.33 22.54 23.06
CA ARG A 11 -23.86 21.41 22.26
C ARG A 11 -23.31 21.35 20.84
N ALA A 12 -22.93 22.49 20.26
CA ALA A 12 -22.31 22.54 18.94
C ALA A 12 -20.83 22.09 19.00
N SER A 13 -20.17 22.29 20.13
CA SER A 13 -18.78 21.85 20.35
C SER A 13 -18.63 20.33 20.56
N ALA A 14 -19.73 19.63 20.87
CA ALA A 14 -19.70 18.18 21.15
C ALA A 14 -19.72 17.31 19.88
N LEU A 15 -19.97 17.87 18.70
CA LEU A 15 -19.93 17.12 17.43
C LEU A 15 -18.52 17.03 16.82
N CYS A 16 -17.55 17.80 17.29
CA CYS A 16 -16.17 17.80 16.78
C CYS A 16 -15.22 16.94 17.62
N VAL A 17 -15.73 15.93 18.31
CA VAL A 17 -14.90 14.83 18.82
C VAL A 17 -15.05 13.61 17.91
N PRO A 18 -14.29 13.51 16.83
CA PRO A 18 -13.93 12.22 16.30
C PRO A 18 -12.41 12.10 16.46
N LEU A 19 -11.99 11.64 17.63
CA LEU A 19 -10.71 10.93 17.71
C LEU A 19 -10.80 9.80 16.66
N ALA A 20 -9.98 9.91 15.60
CA ALA A 20 -9.82 9.01 14.45
C ALA A 20 -10.63 9.26 13.16
N GLY A 21 -11.76 10.00 13.16
CA GLY A 21 -12.67 10.04 12.00
C GLY A 21 -12.67 11.32 11.13
N CYS A 22 -12.16 12.45 11.63
CA CYS A 22 -12.10 13.71 10.85
C CYS A 22 -10.71 14.36 10.91
N GLY A 23 -9.65 13.55 10.94
CA GLY A 23 -8.31 14.06 10.73
C GLY A 23 -8.17 14.61 9.31
N ALA A 24 -7.32 15.63 9.13
CA ALA A 24 -7.00 16.16 7.80
C ALA A 24 -6.51 15.06 6.85
N ASP A 25 -5.75 14.09 7.38
CA ASP A 25 -5.28 12.90 6.67
C ASP A 25 -6.44 12.01 6.17
N TYR A 26 -7.44 11.75 7.02
CA TYR A 26 -8.62 10.95 6.67
C TYR A 26 -9.46 11.65 5.60
N LEU A 27 -9.76 12.94 5.80
CA LEU A 27 -10.52 13.73 4.83
C LEU A 27 -9.79 13.83 3.48
N ALA A 28 -8.48 14.05 3.51
CA ALA A 28 -7.69 14.08 2.29
C ALA A 28 -7.68 12.71 1.59
N SER A 29 -7.62 11.63 2.35
CA SER A 29 -7.63 10.29 1.79
C SER A 29 -8.95 9.96 1.11
N GLU A 30 -10.08 10.31 1.74
CA GLU A 30 -11.42 10.10 1.19
C GLU A 30 -11.68 10.97 -0.06
N VAL A 31 -11.28 12.25 -0.02
CA VAL A 31 -11.49 13.17 -1.14
C VAL A 31 -10.62 12.83 -2.35
N THR A 32 -9.39 12.37 -2.11
CA THR A 32 -8.44 12.06 -3.19
C THR A 32 -8.51 10.60 -3.65
N GLY A 33 -9.11 9.71 -2.84
CA GLY A 33 -9.09 8.26 -3.05
C GLY A 33 -7.69 7.65 -2.94
N ARG A 34 -6.73 8.38 -2.35
CA ARG A 34 -5.34 7.93 -2.14
C ARG A 34 -5.07 7.88 -0.64
N ASP A 35 -4.12 7.05 -0.23
CA ASP A 35 -3.70 7.02 1.16
C ASP A 35 -2.84 8.27 1.46
N CYS A 36 -3.39 9.28 2.13
CA CYS A 36 -2.70 10.53 2.46
C CYS A 36 -2.50 10.64 3.96
N ASN A 37 -1.25 10.89 4.37
CA ASN A 37 -0.88 10.94 5.77
C ASN A 37 0.29 11.91 5.97
N THR A 38 0.16 12.79 6.95
CA THR A 38 1.21 13.72 7.39
C THR A 38 2.50 13.00 7.79
N ALA A 39 2.43 11.73 8.22
CA ALA A 39 3.60 10.89 8.50
C ALA A 39 4.60 10.85 7.33
N TYR A 40 4.11 10.76 6.09
CA TYR A 40 4.96 10.70 4.89
C TYR A 40 5.82 11.95 4.69
N LEU A 41 5.37 13.10 5.19
CA LEU A 41 6.15 14.34 5.11
C LEU A 41 7.40 14.30 5.99
N TYR A 42 7.39 13.52 7.08
CA TYR A 42 8.58 13.35 7.93
C TYR A 42 9.64 12.46 7.29
N ASP A 43 9.24 11.55 6.40
CA ASP A 43 10.13 10.70 5.62
C ASP A 43 10.65 11.39 4.34
N GLY A 44 10.23 12.64 4.09
CA GLY A 44 10.59 13.41 2.90
C GLY A 44 9.76 13.06 1.66
N ASP A 45 8.71 12.25 1.82
CA ASP A 45 7.79 11.87 0.76
C ASP A 45 6.68 12.91 0.55
N SER A 46 5.93 12.77 -0.55
CA SER A 46 4.73 13.56 -0.78
C SER A 46 3.61 13.19 0.22
N PHE A 47 2.76 14.16 0.56
CA PHE A 47 1.66 13.99 1.50
C PHE A 47 0.73 12.79 1.20
N CYS A 48 0.57 12.43 -0.07
CA CYS A 48 -0.18 11.24 -0.47
C CYS A 48 0.78 10.15 -0.95
N ALA A 49 0.52 8.93 -0.48
CA ALA A 49 1.27 7.73 -0.82
C ALA A 49 1.43 7.60 -2.33
N PRO A 50 2.63 7.26 -2.81
CA PRO A 50 2.86 7.00 -4.22
C PRO A 50 1.95 5.86 -4.71
N PRO A 51 1.57 5.87 -6.00
CA PRO A 51 0.79 4.78 -6.58
C PRO A 51 1.47 3.45 -6.28
N LYS A 52 0.72 2.45 -5.80
CA LYS A 52 1.25 1.10 -5.60
C LYS A 52 1.82 0.62 -6.93
N GLY A 53 3.13 0.39 -6.95
CA GLY A 53 3.83 -0.10 -8.14
C GLY A 53 3.30 -1.48 -8.56
N PRO A 54 3.56 -1.89 -9.81
CA PRO A 54 3.23 -3.25 -10.23
C PRO A 54 3.91 -4.23 -9.27
N PRO A 55 3.21 -5.32 -8.90
CA PRO A 55 3.79 -6.31 -8.00
C PRO A 55 5.12 -6.85 -8.56
N PRO A 56 6.09 -7.17 -7.69
CA PRO A 56 7.38 -7.69 -8.16
C PRO A 56 7.15 -8.95 -9.00
N PRO A 57 7.94 -9.12 -10.09
CA PRO A 57 7.84 -10.29 -10.94
C PRO A 57 8.15 -11.56 -10.13
N GLN A 58 7.53 -12.66 -10.54
CA GLN A 58 7.78 -13.96 -9.91
C GLN A 58 9.25 -14.37 -10.13
N PRO A 59 9.91 -14.96 -9.12
CA PRO A 59 11.31 -15.34 -9.23
C PRO A 59 11.49 -16.50 -10.21
N TYR A 60 12.56 -16.46 -10.98
CA TYR A 60 12.98 -17.56 -11.85
C TYR A 60 13.88 -18.50 -11.06
N CYS A 61 13.44 -19.72 -10.77
CA CYS A 61 14.24 -20.66 -9.98
C CYS A 61 14.90 -21.73 -10.83
N THR A 62 16.18 -22.00 -10.60
CA THR A 62 16.99 -23.00 -11.31
C THR A 62 17.59 -24.02 -10.36
N GLN A 63 17.91 -25.21 -10.86
CA GLN A 63 18.67 -26.20 -10.11
C GLN A 63 20.16 -25.83 -10.12
N GLY A 64 20.70 -25.47 -8.96
CA GLY A 64 22.12 -25.31 -8.67
C GLY A 64 22.73 -26.59 -8.10
N PHE A 65 24.01 -26.51 -7.70
CA PHE A 65 24.75 -27.63 -7.13
C PHE A 65 24.39 -27.86 -5.65
N GLU A 66 24.19 -26.76 -4.93
CA GLU A 66 23.84 -26.68 -3.52
C GLU A 66 22.34 -26.84 -3.26
N GLY A 67 21.49 -26.70 -4.29
CA GLY A 67 20.04 -26.70 -4.15
C GLY A 67 19.33 -25.95 -5.26
N VAL A 68 18.20 -25.32 -4.93
CA VAL A 68 17.41 -24.50 -5.85
C VAL A 68 17.72 -23.02 -5.59
N ASP A 69 18.16 -22.31 -6.64
CA ASP A 69 18.47 -20.89 -6.58
C ASP A 69 17.38 -20.09 -7.30
N CYS A 70 16.83 -19.09 -6.62
CA CYS A 70 15.76 -18.24 -7.14
C CYS A 70 16.27 -16.83 -7.46
N TRP A 71 16.15 -16.45 -8.73
CA TRP A 71 16.69 -15.23 -9.29
C TRP A 71 15.60 -14.19 -9.49
N ALA A 72 15.82 -12.96 -8.99
CA ALA A 72 14.99 -11.81 -9.31
C ALA A 72 15.27 -11.26 -10.73
N ARG A 73 16.48 -11.52 -11.26
CA ARG A 73 16.97 -11.03 -12.55
C ARG A 73 17.69 -12.14 -13.33
N PRO A 74 16.93 -13.04 -13.99
CA PRO A 74 17.51 -14.18 -14.71
C PRO A 74 18.34 -13.77 -15.94
N ASP A 75 18.19 -12.55 -16.43
CA ASP A 75 18.96 -11.97 -17.53
C ASP A 75 20.45 -11.76 -17.20
N LEU A 76 20.79 -11.66 -15.92
CA LEU A 76 22.17 -11.49 -15.45
C LEU A 76 22.87 -12.83 -15.19
N MET A 77 22.16 -13.95 -15.32
CA MET A 77 22.70 -15.27 -15.05
C MET A 77 23.48 -15.82 -16.26
N PRO A 78 24.72 -16.31 -16.07
CA PRO A 78 25.48 -16.92 -17.15
C PRO A 78 24.82 -18.23 -17.58
N GLY A 79 24.34 -18.28 -18.83
CA GLY A 79 23.77 -19.47 -19.45
C GLY A 79 22.49 -19.94 -18.78
N VAL A 80 21.40 -19.16 -18.91
CA VAL A 80 20.04 -19.43 -18.40
C VAL A 80 19.72 -20.93 -18.29
N ALA A 81 19.98 -21.48 -17.10
CA ALA A 81 19.67 -22.87 -16.77
C ALA A 81 18.16 -23.04 -16.71
N ARG A 82 17.67 -24.26 -16.94
CA ARG A 82 16.22 -24.53 -17.01
C ARG A 82 15.53 -24.22 -15.68
N GLN A 83 14.35 -23.61 -15.78
CA GLN A 83 13.47 -23.38 -14.64
C GLN A 83 13.01 -24.69 -14.00
N VAL A 84 13.06 -24.74 -12.67
CA VAL A 84 12.52 -25.85 -11.86
C VAL A 84 11.23 -25.51 -11.12
N ALA A 85 10.87 -24.22 -11.02
CA ALA A 85 9.59 -23.84 -10.41
C ALA A 85 8.41 -24.36 -11.24
N GLU A 86 7.53 -25.13 -10.60
CA GLU A 86 6.31 -25.68 -11.18
C GLU A 86 5.19 -24.63 -11.16
N GLY A 87 4.85 -24.14 -12.35
CA GLY A 87 3.78 -23.16 -12.54
C GLY A 87 4.12 -22.12 -13.61
N PRO A 88 3.15 -21.29 -14.00
CA PRO A 88 3.39 -20.21 -14.95
C PRO A 88 4.32 -19.15 -14.34
N THR A 89 5.31 -18.71 -15.12
CA THR A 89 6.25 -17.62 -14.75
C THR A 89 5.58 -16.26 -14.66
N SER A 90 4.45 -16.11 -15.33
CA SER A 90 3.61 -14.91 -15.30
C SER A 90 2.21 -15.28 -14.84
N LEU A 91 1.70 -14.56 -13.85
CA LEU A 91 0.30 -14.64 -13.48
C LEU A 91 -0.54 -13.81 -14.47
N THR A 92 -1.74 -14.29 -14.79
CA THR A 92 -2.75 -13.44 -15.46
C THR A 92 -3.11 -12.26 -14.54
N PRO A 93 -3.66 -11.16 -15.09
CA PRO A 93 -4.08 -10.02 -14.27
C PRO A 93 -4.98 -10.41 -13.08
N ASP A 94 -5.91 -11.33 -13.29
CA ASP A 94 -6.84 -11.79 -12.23
C ASP A 94 -6.16 -12.69 -11.19
N GLN A 95 -5.22 -13.54 -11.60
CA GLN A 95 -4.41 -14.33 -10.67
C GLN A 95 -3.51 -13.44 -9.81
N ASN A 96 -2.94 -12.39 -10.40
CA ASN A 96 -2.12 -11.45 -9.66
C ASN A 96 -2.96 -10.64 -8.67
N ARG A 97 -4.18 -10.21 -9.07
CA ARG A 97 -5.15 -9.53 -8.21
C ARG A 97 -5.50 -10.37 -6.97
N ALA A 98 -5.84 -11.64 -7.18
CA ALA A 98 -6.13 -12.59 -6.10
C ALA A 98 -4.95 -12.78 -5.13
N ARG A 99 -3.72 -12.83 -5.66
CA ARG A 99 -2.49 -12.94 -4.85
C ARG A 99 -2.25 -11.70 -4.00
N THR A 100 -2.52 -10.50 -4.51
CA THR A 100 -2.22 -9.23 -3.84
C THR A 100 -3.38 -8.69 -2.99
N GLY A 101 -4.56 -9.31 -3.04
CA GLY A 101 -5.75 -8.84 -2.33
C GLY A 101 -6.20 -7.45 -2.78
N GLN A 102 -6.01 -7.12 -4.06
CA GLN A 102 -6.38 -5.83 -4.68
C GLN A 102 -7.72 -5.91 -5.41
#